data_AF-A0AAP3M538-F1
#
_entry.id   AF-A0AAP3M538-F1
#
_cell.length_a   1.000
_cell.length_b   1.000
_cell.length_c   1.000
_cell.angle_alpha   90.00
_cell.angle_beta   90.00
_cell.angle_gamma   90.00
#
_symmetry.space_group_name_H-M   'P 1'
#
loop_
_entity.id
_entity.type
_entity.pdbx_description
1 polymer ?
#
loop_
_entity_poly.entity_id
_entity_poly.type
_entity_poly.pdbx_seq_one_letter_code
_entity_poly.pdbx_strand_id
1 'polypeptide(L)'
;MKLIYAIVQNKDAGRLSKKFNENNVRATKLASTGGFLSEGNTTFIIGVQDEKVDSVLELIKDCSQKRQEFVNPVVNSHAGEFTQPLEITVGGAIVFVTPVDEFKRF
;
A
#
# COMPACT_ATOMS: atom_id res chain seq x y z
N MET A 1 -2.76 -21.29 -4.53
CA MET A 1 -2.95 -20.23 -3.52
C MET A 1 -1.90 -19.14 -3.74
N LYS A 2 -2.22 -17.88 -3.46
CA LYS A 2 -1.29 -16.74 -3.56
C LYS A 2 -1.14 -16.00 -2.24
N LEU A 3 -0.02 -15.30 -2.12
CA LEU A 3 0.23 -14.33 -1.06
C LEU A 3 0.37 -12.95 -1.69
N ILE A 4 -0.52 -12.05 -1.30
CA ILE A 4 -0.58 -10.67 -1.78
C ILE A 4 0.04 -9.75 -0.73
N TYR A 5 0.97 -8.91 -1.17
CA TYR A 5 1.50 -7.78 -0.40
C TYR A 5 0.94 -6.49 -0.99
N ALA A 6 0.08 -5.78 -0.26
CA ALA A 6 -0.51 -4.53 -0.71
C ALA A 6 -0.02 -3.37 0.16
N ILE A 7 0.81 -2.51 -0.42
CA ILE A 7 1.33 -1.29 0.21
C ILE A 7 0.38 -0.15 -0.15
N VAL A 8 -0.29 0.41 0.86
CA VAL A 8 -1.28 1.48 0.72
C VAL A 8 -1.00 2.63 1.67
N GLN A 9 -1.53 3.81 1.37
CA GLN A 9 -1.42 4.95 2.27
C GLN A 9 -2.23 4.72 3.55
N ASN A 10 -1.77 5.29 4.66
CA ASN A 10 -2.45 5.15 5.96
C ASN A 10 -3.90 5.67 5.94
N LYS A 11 -4.19 6.69 5.14
CA LYS A 11 -5.54 7.24 4.93
C LYS A 11 -6.51 6.24 4.30
N ASP A 12 -6.02 5.33 3.46
CA ASP A 12 -6.84 4.33 2.77
C ASP A 12 -6.93 3.01 3.55
N ALA A 13 -5.98 2.75 4.45
CA ALA A 13 -5.86 1.49 5.19
C ALA A 13 -7.11 1.14 6.02
N GLY A 14 -7.77 2.13 6.64
CA GLY A 14 -8.99 1.90 7.42
C GLY A 14 -10.16 1.44 6.54
N ARG A 15 -10.39 2.13 5.41
CA ARG A 15 -11.42 1.79 4.43
C ARG A 15 -11.18 0.41 3.82
N LEU A 16 -9.93 0.13 3.43
CA LEU A 16 -9.55 -1.17 2.87
C LEU A 16 -9.74 -2.32 3.86
N SER A 17 -9.35 -2.13 5.13
CA SER A 17 -9.58 -3.14 6.19
C SER A 17 -11.06 -3.47 6.35
N LYS A 18 -11.93 -2.46 6.32
CA LYS A 18 -13.38 -2.65 6.39
C LYS A 18 -13.90 -3.45 5.19
N LYS A 19 -13.45 -3.10 3.97
CA LYS A 19 -13.82 -3.83 2.75
C LYS A 19 -13.35 -5.28 2.75
N PHE A 20 -12.16 -5.57 3.27
CA PHE A 20 -11.70 -6.94 3.44
C PHE A 20 -12.59 -7.73 4.39
N ASN A 21 -12.94 -7.17 5.55
CA ASN A 21 -13.84 -7.82 6.51
C ASN A 21 -15.22 -8.08 5.90
N GLU A 22 -15.82 -7.11 5.21
CA GLU A 22 -17.12 -7.24 4.52
C GLU A 22 -17.12 -8.35 3.46
N ASN A 23 -15.99 -8.61 2.82
CA ASN A 23 -15.84 -9.62 1.77
C ASN A 23 -15.20 -10.93 2.26
N ASN A 24 -15.11 -11.12 3.59
CA ASN A 24 -14.48 -12.30 4.21
C ASN A 24 -13.03 -12.56 3.76
N VAL A 25 -12.29 -11.48 3.44
CA VAL A 25 -10.87 -11.52 3.10
C VAL A 25 -10.06 -11.39 4.38
N ARG A 26 -9.21 -12.39 4.66
CA ARG A 26 -8.31 -12.35 5.82
C ARG A 26 -7.02 -11.63 5.46
N ALA A 27 -6.77 -10.51 6.11
CA ALA A 27 -5.59 -9.70 5.91
C ALA A 27 -4.86 -9.46 7.23
N THR A 28 -3.53 -9.50 7.20
CA THR A 28 -2.67 -9.05 8.31
C THR A 28 -2.14 -7.68 7.99
N LYS A 29 -2.26 -6.73 8.92
CA LYS A 29 -1.82 -5.34 8.74
C LYS A 29 -0.47 -5.12 9.43
N LEU A 30 0.46 -4.48 8.71
CA LEU A 30 1.77 -4.05 9.22
C LEU A 30 1.93 -2.54 9.04
N ALA A 31 2.49 -1.88 10.06
CA ALA A 31 3.03 -0.53 9.89
C ALA A 31 4.36 -0.62 9.14
N SER A 32 4.54 0.21 8.12
CA SER A 32 5.73 0.24 7.29
C SER A 32 6.10 1.69 6.94
N THR A 33 7.30 1.90 6.41
CA THR A 33 7.80 3.23 6.03
C THR A 33 8.30 3.19 4.60
N GLY A 34 7.89 4.16 3.78
CA GLY A 34 8.33 4.29 2.39
C GLY A 34 9.76 4.82 2.32
N GLY A 35 10.63 4.17 1.55
CA GLY A 35 12.05 4.54 1.49
C GLY A 35 12.37 5.87 0.79
N PHE A 36 11.45 6.40 -0.02
CA PHE A 36 11.66 7.66 -0.75
C PHE A 36 11.28 8.89 0.09
N LEU A 37 10.06 8.90 0.64
CA LEU A 37 9.55 10.03 1.43
C LEU A 37 9.85 9.91 2.92
N SER A 38 10.38 8.76 3.36
CA SER A 38 10.50 8.40 4.79
C SER A 38 9.18 8.52 5.56
N GLU A 39 8.05 8.43 4.85
CA GLU A 39 6.71 8.54 5.41
C GLU A 39 6.11 7.18 5.75
N GLY A 40 5.32 7.16 6.83
CA GLY A 40 4.59 5.98 7.26
C GLY A 40 3.49 5.59 6.27
N ASN A 41 3.42 4.30 5.96
CA ASN A 41 2.35 3.68 5.17
C ASN A 41 1.91 2.36 5.83
N THR A 42 0.94 1.68 5.21
CA THR A 42 0.43 0.41 5.68
C THR A 42 0.69 -0.67 4.64
N THR A 43 1.23 -1.80 5.07
CA THR A 43 1.32 -3.01 4.25
C THR A 43 0.30 -4.04 4.73
N PHE A 44 -0.50 -4.58 3.81
CA PHE A 44 -1.36 -5.74 4.05
C PHE A 44 -0.73 -7.00 3.48
N ILE A 45 -0.70 -8.07 4.27
CA ILE A 45 -0.35 -9.44 3.85
C ILE A 45 -1.64 -10.26 3.79
N ILE A 46 -1.97 -10.78 2.61
CA ILE A 46 -3.26 -11.43 2.34
C ILE A 46 -2.99 -12.78 1.67
N GLY A 47 -3.29 -13.87 2.38
CA GLY A 47 -3.30 -15.22 1.81
C GLY A 47 -4.66 -15.51 1.18
N VAL A 48 -4.69 -15.83 -0.12
CA VAL A 48 -5.94 -15.98 -0.88
C VAL A 48 -5.86 -17.15 -1.87
N GLN A 49 -6.99 -17.81 -2.10
CA GLN A 49 -7.10 -18.83 -3.16
C GLN A 49 -6.96 -18.21 -4.55
N ASP A 50 -6.48 -18.99 -5.51
CA ASP A 50 -6.10 -18.47 -6.84
C ASP A 50 -7.30 -17.84 -7.56
N GLU A 51 -8.50 -18.40 -7.39
CA GLU A 51 -9.73 -17.91 -8.03
C GLU A 51 -10.26 -16.61 -7.40
N LYS A 52 -9.73 -16.23 -6.23
CA LYS A 52 -10.13 -15.02 -5.49
C LYS A 52 -9.10 -13.90 -5.58
N VAL A 53 -8.00 -14.08 -6.30
CA VAL A 53 -6.95 -13.05 -6.44
C VAL A 53 -7.54 -11.78 -7.04
N ASP A 54 -8.22 -11.89 -8.19
CA ASP A 54 -8.74 -10.73 -8.91
C ASP A 54 -9.79 -9.95 -8.11
N SER A 55 -10.65 -10.65 -7.36
CA SER A 55 -11.64 -9.98 -6.51
C SER A 55 -10.99 -9.20 -5.37
N VAL A 56 -9.90 -9.71 -4.77
CA VAL A 56 -9.12 -8.99 -3.77
C VAL A 56 -8.41 -7.78 -4.38
N LEU A 57 -7.87 -7.92 -5.60
CA LEU A 57 -7.22 -6.82 -6.31
C LEU A 57 -8.20 -5.68 -6.62
N GLU A 58 -9.45 -5.99 -6.99
CA GLU A 58 -10.46 -4.95 -7.25
C GLU A 58 -10.83 -4.21 -5.96
N LEU A 59 -10.95 -4.90 -4.81
CA LEU A 59 -11.16 -4.24 -3.52
C LEU A 59 -10.02 -3.28 -3.15
N ILE A 60 -8.77 -3.69 -3.41
CA ILE A 60 -7.59 -2.84 -3.19
C ILE A 60 -7.68 -1.60 -4.08
N LYS A 61 -7.93 -1.79 -5.37
CA LYS A 61 -8.04 -0.71 -6.36
C LYS A 61 -9.15 0.28 -6.01
N ASP A 62 -10.33 -0.19 -5.62
CA ASP A 62 -11.49 0.65 -5.24
C ASP A 62 -11.22 1.53 -4.01
N CYS A 63 -10.33 1.08 -3.13
CA CYS A 63 -10.00 1.78 -1.90
C CYS A 63 -8.77 2.69 -2.03
N SER A 64 -7.96 2.52 -3.07
CA SER A 64 -6.63 3.14 -3.16
C SER A 64 -6.64 4.21 -4.24
N GLN A 65 -6.80 5.47 -3.84
CA GLN A 65 -6.85 6.60 -4.77
C GLN A 65 -5.48 7.24 -4.93
N LYS A 66 -5.08 7.53 -6.19
CA LYS A 66 -3.91 8.36 -6.49
C LYS A 66 -4.20 9.80 -6.11
N ARG A 67 -3.22 10.49 -5.53
CA ARG A 67 -3.29 11.90 -5.14
C ARG A 67 -1.99 12.58 -5.54
N GLN A 68 -2.06 13.86 -5.86
CA GLN A 68 -0.87 14.69 -6.04
C GLN A 68 -0.50 15.27 -4.67
N GLU A 69 0.75 15.11 -4.28
CA GLU A 69 1.31 15.75 -3.10
C GLU A 69 2.55 16.55 -3.51
N PHE A 70 2.71 17.72 -2.90
CA PHE A 70 3.87 18.57 -3.10
C PHE A 70 4.83 18.34 -1.93
N VAL A 71 6.05 17.92 -2.25
CA VAL A 71 7.11 17.77 -1.24
C VAL A 71 8.23 18.76 -1.52
N ASN A 72 8.72 19.38 -0.45
CA ASN A 72 9.91 20.22 -0.51
C ASN A 72 11.12 19.33 -0.19
N PRO A 73 11.91 18.89 -1.18
CA PRO A 73 13.10 18.09 -0.90
C PRO A 73 14.07 18.90 -0.05
N VAL A 74 14.53 18.35 1.07
CA VAL A 74 15.57 18.97 1.90
C VAL A 74 16.90 18.79 1.18
N VAL A 75 17.33 19.80 0.44
CA VAL A 75 18.65 19.84 -0.18
C VAL A 75 19.61 20.45 0.86
N ASN A 76 20.57 19.66 1.33
CA ASN A 76 21.64 20.15 2.22
C ASN A 76 22.66 20.97 1.41
N SER A 77 22.25 22.10 0.85
CA SER A 77 23.13 23.05 0.17
C SER A 77 23.44 24.22 1.11
N HIS A 78 24.72 24.53 1.25
CA HIS A 78 25.27 25.57 2.14
C HIS A 78 25.01 27.01 1.64
N ALA A 79 23.98 27.22 0.82
CA ALA A 79 23.60 28.52 0.27
C ALA A 79 22.09 28.56 0.18
N GLY A 80 21.47 29.63 0.72
CA GLY A 80 20.03 29.79 0.89
C GLY A 80 19.23 29.84 -0.41
N GLU A 81 19.11 28.69 -1.08
CA GLU A 81 18.29 28.53 -2.27
C GLU A 81 16.93 27.92 -1.93
N PHE A 82 15.90 28.53 -2.50
CA PHE A 82 14.52 28.10 -2.44
C PHE A 82 14.38 26.68 -3.00
N THR A 83 13.90 25.74 -2.19
CA THR A 83 13.48 24.42 -2.67
C THR A 83 12.17 24.60 -3.43
N GLN A 84 12.17 24.40 -4.75
CA GLN A 84 10.91 24.35 -5.49
C GLN A 84 10.13 23.10 -5.07
N PRO A 85 8.83 23.22 -4.74
CA PRO A 85 8.00 22.07 -4.42
C PRO A 85 7.99 21.09 -5.59
N LEU A 86 8.41 19.86 -5.35
CA LEU A 86 8.31 18.78 -6.32
C LEU A 86 6.93 18.16 -6.21
N GLU A 87 6.18 18.20 -7.31
CA GLU A 87 4.91 17.49 -7.42
C GLU A 87 5.18 16.00 -7.61
N ILE A 88 4.72 15.18 -6.67
CA ILE A 88 4.79 13.73 -6.74
C ILE A 88 3.40 13.15 -6.69
N THR A 89 3.19 12.06 -7.44
CA THR A 89 1.95 11.28 -7.30
C THR A 89 2.14 10.29 -6.15
N VAL A 90 1.42 10.51 -5.05
CA VAL A 90 1.39 9.62 -3.88
C VAL A 90 0.01 9.01 -3.74
N GLY A 91 -0.07 7.70 -3.55
CA GLY A 91 -1.33 6.99 -3.43
C GLY A 91 -1.53 5.95 -4.51
N GLY A 92 -2.72 5.37 -4.53
CA GLY A 92 -2.90 4.04 -5.10
C GLY A 92 -2.31 2.96 -4.20
N ALA A 93 -2.26 1.74 -4.73
CA ALA A 93 -1.65 0.60 -4.07
C ALA A 93 -0.51 0.06 -4.91
N ILE A 94 0.61 -0.26 -4.26
CA ILE A 94 1.64 -1.11 -4.85
C ILE A 94 1.35 -2.53 -4.39
N VAL A 95 1.12 -3.44 -5.34
CA VAL A 95 0.69 -4.79 -5.04
C VAL A 95 1.64 -5.81 -5.65
N PHE A 96 2.15 -6.73 -4.82
CA PHE A 96 2.89 -7.90 -5.27
C PHE A 96 2.05 -9.14 -5.04
N VAL A 97 1.94 -10.00 -6.05
CA VAL A 97 1.27 -11.30 -5.96
C VAL A 97 2.31 -12.38 -6.12
N THR A 98 2.49 -13.20 -5.08
CA THR A 98 3.52 -14.25 -5.05
C THR A 98 2.88 -15.63 -4.97
N PRO A 99 3.48 -16.65 -5.61
CA PRO A 99 3.01 -18.03 -5.47
C PRO A 99 3.23 -18.52 -4.03
N VAL A 100 2.34 -19.39 -3.55
CA VAL A 100 2.53 -20.11 -2.29
C VAL A 100 2.64 -21.59 -2.59
N ASP A 101 3.81 -22.16 -2.28
CA ASP A 101 4.07 -23.59 -2.47
C ASP A 101 3.33 -24.45 -1.43
N GLU A 102 3.32 -24.00 -0.16
CA GLU A 102 2.62 -24.68 0.92
C GLU A 102 1.88 -23.71 1.85
N PHE A 103 0.67 -24.09 2.25
CA PHE A 103 -0.12 -23.39 3.27
C PHE A 103 -0.47 -24.35 4.41
N LYS A 104 -0.13 -23.98 5.64
CA LYS A 104 -0.49 -24.72 6.86
C LYS A 104 -1.23 -23.78 7.80
N ARG A 105 -2.22 -24.31 8.50
CA ARG A 105 -2.93 -23.63 9.58
C ARG A 105 -3.05 -24.61 10.74
N PHE A 106 -2.46 -24.26 11.88
CA PHE A 106 -2.50 -25.03 13.12
C PHE A 106 -3.57 -24.47 14.06
#